data_AF-A0A4V2E725-F1
#
_entry.id   AF-A0A4V2E725-F1
#
_cell.length_a   1.000
_cell.length_b   1.000
_cell.length_c   1.000
_cell.angle_alpha   90.00
_cell.angle_beta   90.00
_cell.angle_gamma   90.00
#
_symmetry.space_group_name_H-M   'P 1'
#
loop_
_entity.id
_entity.type
_entity.pdbx_description
1 polymer ?
#
loop_
_entity_poly.entity_id
_entity_poly.type
_entity_poly.pdbx_seq_one_letter_code
_entity_poly.pdbx_strand_id
1 'polypeptide(L)'
;KVDDDCLLELRWMYDRRDLGEVRRDLAAWLAKWGGKYPKLTGWVEDNIEETLAYFRLPLVHRKHMKSTNMLERLNEEIRRRTYAVRIFPNAESCLRLVRALTVERHEAWLEDHRYLNMDLLKEHKKETLRRAA
;
A
#
# COMPACT_ATOMS: atom_id res chain seq x y z
N LYS A 1 23.75 5.04 -13.54
CA LYS A 1 22.41 5.67 -13.58
C LYS A 1 21.45 4.60 -14.06
N VAL A 2 20.69 4.00 -13.14
CA VAL A 2 19.63 3.05 -13.48
C VAL A 2 18.50 3.88 -14.10
N ASP A 3 17.84 3.37 -15.14
CA ASP A 3 16.74 4.07 -15.82
C ASP A 3 15.65 4.45 -14.82
N ASP A 4 15.51 5.75 -14.53
CA ASP A 4 14.39 6.27 -13.75
C ASP A 4 13.04 5.89 -14.40
N ASP A 5 13.04 5.70 -15.73
CA ASP A 5 11.85 5.36 -16.53
C ASP A 5 11.23 4.01 -16.13
N CYS A 6 12.03 2.99 -15.80
CA CYS A 6 11.49 1.65 -15.53
C CYS A 6 10.58 1.62 -14.29
N LEU A 7 11.03 2.25 -13.20
CA LEU A 7 10.27 2.32 -11.94
C LEU A 7 9.15 3.38 -12.02
N LEU A 8 9.39 4.46 -12.76
CA LEU A 8 8.39 5.51 -12.97
C LEU A 8 7.19 4.99 -13.78
N GLU A 9 7.44 4.24 -14.85
CA GLU A 9 6.39 3.58 -15.64
C GLU A 9 5.56 2.62 -14.78
N LEU A 10 6.22 1.81 -13.94
CA LEU A 10 5.55 0.89 -13.02
C LEU A 10 4.67 1.66 -12.02
N ARG A 11 5.14 2.81 -11.52
CA ARG A 11 4.37 3.66 -10.62
C ARG A 11 3.12 4.23 -11.29
N TRP A 12 3.21 4.66 -12.55
CA TRP A 12 2.08 5.23 -13.29
C TRP A 12 0.92 4.24 -13.48
N MET A 13 1.20 2.94 -13.54
CA MET A 13 0.14 1.92 -13.60
C MET A 13 -0.84 2.03 -12.43
N TYR A 14 -0.35 2.38 -11.23
CA TYR A 14 -1.20 2.54 -10.06
C TYR A 14 -2.07 3.81 -10.08
N ASP A 15 -1.84 4.75 -11.01
CA ASP A 15 -2.68 5.93 -11.22
C ASP A 15 -3.82 5.67 -12.21
N ARG A 16 -3.85 4.50 -12.87
CA ARG A 16 -4.91 4.11 -13.81
C ARG A 16 -6.24 3.88 -13.08
N ARG A 17 -7.34 4.10 -13.80
CA ARG A 17 -8.71 3.95 -13.26
C ARG A 17 -9.26 2.54 -13.42
N ASP A 18 -8.80 1.83 -14.45
CA ASP A 18 -9.30 0.53 -14.84
C ASP A 18 -8.23 -0.57 -14.72
N LEU A 19 -8.65 -1.74 -14.24
CA LEU A 19 -7.75 -2.89 -14.06
C LEU A 19 -7.34 -3.50 -15.41
N GLY A 20 -8.22 -3.45 -16.42
CA GLY A 20 -7.91 -3.91 -17.76
C GLY A 20 -6.83 -3.07 -18.44
N GLU A 21 -6.86 -1.75 -18.24
CA GLU A 21 -5.77 -0.85 -18.66
C GLU A 21 -4.44 -1.22 -17.99
N VAL A 22 -4.44 -1.41 -16.66
CA VAL A 22 -3.23 -1.80 -15.93
C VAL A 22 -2.63 -3.09 -16.47
N ARG A 23 -3.44 -4.11 -16.74
CA ARG A 23 -2.96 -5.39 -17.27
C ARG A 23 -2.35 -5.27 -18.67
N ARG A 24 -2.90 -4.41 -19.52
CA ARG A 24 -2.32 -4.13 -20.84
C ARG A 24 -0.98 -3.39 -20.72
N ASP A 25 -0.94 -2.35 -19.88
CA ASP A 25 0.28 -1.59 -19.63
C ASP A 25 1.37 -2.48 -19.01
N LEU A 26 0.98 -3.37 -18.09
CA LEU A 26 1.87 -4.35 -17.46
C LEU A 26 2.49 -5.31 -18.49
N ALA A 27 1.68 -5.88 -19.39
CA ALA A 27 2.20 -6.77 -20.44
C ALA A 27 3.21 -6.05 -21.35
N ALA A 28 2.92 -4.80 -21.73
CA ALA A 28 3.85 -3.99 -22.53
C ALA A 28 5.14 -3.66 -21.77
N TRP A 29 5.03 -3.37 -20.47
CA TRP A 29 6.18 -3.09 -19.61
C TRP A 29 7.06 -4.32 -19.39
N LEU A 30 6.47 -5.50 -19.18
CA LEU A 30 7.21 -6.77 -19.08
C LEU A 30 7.98 -7.07 -20.37
N ALA A 31 7.37 -6.87 -21.54
CA ALA A 31 8.04 -7.04 -22.83
C ALA A 31 9.21 -6.05 -23.01
N LYS A 32 9.03 -4.80 -22.59
CA LYS A 32 10.05 -3.75 -22.69
C LYS A 32 11.24 -3.98 -21.76
N TRP A 33 10.99 -4.34 -20.50
CA TRP A 33 12.01 -4.37 -19.46
C TRP A 33 12.52 -5.77 -19.11
N GLY A 34 11.87 -6.83 -19.59
CA GLY A 34 12.21 -8.23 -19.26
C GLY A 34 13.64 -8.62 -19.63
N GLY A 35 14.17 -8.12 -20.75
CA GLY A 35 15.55 -8.37 -21.14
C GLY A 35 16.59 -7.66 -20.27
N LYS A 36 16.25 -6.47 -19.75
CA LYS A 36 17.18 -5.62 -18.98
C LYS A 36 17.14 -5.92 -17.48
N TYR A 37 15.95 -6.21 -16.95
CA TYR A 37 15.70 -6.41 -15.52
C TYR A 37 14.92 -7.71 -15.24
N PRO A 38 15.41 -8.88 -15.65
CA PRO A 38 14.65 -10.14 -15.58
C PRO A 38 14.21 -10.52 -14.16
N LYS A 39 15.02 -10.20 -13.14
CA LYS A 39 14.66 -10.42 -11.74
C LYS A 39 13.48 -9.56 -11.28
N LEU A 40 13.46 -8.29 -11.68
CA LEU A 40 12.40 -7.36 -11.31
C LEU A 40 11.10 -7.75 -12.03
N THR A 41 11.18 -8.00 -13.34
CA THR A 41 10.01 -8.35 -14.14
C THR A 41 9.41 -9.68 -13.71
N GLY A 42 10.23 -10.69 -13.39
CA GLY A 42 9.73 -11.95 -12.85
C GLY A 42 9.03 -11.77 -11.51
N TRP A 43 9.63 -11.02 -10.58
CA TRP A 43 8.96 -10.71 -9.31
C TRP A 43 7.64 -9.95 -9.51
N VAL A 44 7.62 -8.97 -10.42
CA VAL A 44 6.41 -8.21 -10.75
C VAL A 44 5.33 -9.13 -11.32
N GLU A 45 5.65 -9.98 -12.29
CA GLU A 45 4.71 -10.92 -12.90
C GLU A 45 4.08 -11.86 -11.86
N ASP A 46 4.87 -12.35 -10.91
CA ASP A 46 4.41 -13.28 -9.88
C ASP A 46 3.55 -12.61 -8.79
N ASN A 47 3.80 -11.34 -8.46
CA ASN A 47 3.29 -10.71 -7.22
C ASN A 47 2.36 -9.50 -7.44
N ILE A 48 2.38 -8.85 -8.61
CA ILE A 48 1.68 -7.56 -8.78
C ILE A 48 0.16 -7.68 -8.70
N GLU A 49 -0.44 -8.82 -9.05
CA GLU A 49 -1.89 -8.99 -8.94
C GLU A 49 -2.39 -8.86 -7.49
N GLU A 50 -1.57 -9.22 -6.49
CA GLU A 50 -1.90 -8.99 -5.08
C GLU A 50 -1.97 -7.50 -4.75
N THR A 51 -1.05 -6.70 -5.30
CA THR A 51 -1.01 -5.26 -5.07
C THR A 51 -2.16 -4.54 -5.78
N LEU A 52 -2.75 -5.13 -6.82
CA LEU A 52 -3.89 -4.59 -7.56
C LEU A 52 -5.25 -4.93 -6.92
N ALA A 53 -5.28 -5.66 -5.80
CA ALA A 53 -6.52 -6.03 -5.12
C ALA A 53 -7.40 -4.81 -4.71
N TYR A 54 -6.78 -3.64 -4.49
CA TYR A 54 -7.52 -2.41 -4.15
C TYR A 54 -8.46 -1.91 -5.25
N PHE A 55 -8.32 -2.37 -6.50
CA PHE A 55 -9.26 -2.04 -7.58
C PHE A 55 -10.69 -2.55 -7.29
N ARG A 56 -10.84 -3.55 -6.41
CA ARG A 56 -12.14 -4.06 -5.93
C ARG A 56 -12.84 -3.11 -4.96
N LEU A 57 -12.18 -2.03 -4.53
CA LEU A 57 -12.72 -1.06 -3.58
C LEU A 57 -13.30 0.16 -4.31
N PRO A 58 -14.20 0.92 -3.65
CA PRO A 58 -14.73 2.17 -4.19
C PRO A 58 -13.59 3.13 -4.57
N LEU A 59 -13.76 3.89 -5.66
CA LEU A 59 -12.74 4.82 -6.17
C LEU A 59 -12.16 5.75 -5.08
N VAL A 60 -13.02 6.26 -4.19
CA VAL A 60 -12.62 7.12 -3.07
C VAL A 60 -11.64 6.44 -2.11
N HIS A 61 -11.78 5.11 -1.91
CA HIS A 61 -10.92 4.33 -1.01
C HIS A 61 -9.57 3.99 -1.66
N ARG A 62 -9.53 3.88 -2.99
CA ARG A 62 -8.32 3.45 -3.72
C ARG A 62 -7.11 4.36 -3.44
N LYS A 63 -7.33 5.67 -3.31
CA LYS A 63 -6.26 6.65 -2.99
C LYS A 63 -5.54 6.30 -1.69
N HIS A 64 -6.30 5.93 -0.66
CA HIS A 64 -5.77 5.59 0.66
C HIS A 64 -5.13 4.20 0.66
N MET A 65 -5.80 3.22 0.02
CA MET A 65 -5.39 1.82 0.05
C MET A 65 -4.16 1.49 -0.80
N LYS A 66 -3.89 2.29 -1.82
CA LYS A 66 -2.69 2.17 -2.66
C LYS A 66 -1.41 2.66 -1.96
N SER A 67 -1.52 3.52 -0.95
CA SER A 67 -0.38 4.17 -0.32
C SER A 67 0.04 3.46 0.96
N THR A 68 1.34 3.27 1.14
CA THR A 68 1.96 2.78 2.38
C THR A 68 2.36 3.90 3.34
N ASN A 69 2.09 5.17 3.02
CA ASN A 69 2.57 6.34 3.76
C ASN A 69 2.22 6.29 5.26
N MET A 70 1.00 5.85 5.60
CA MET A 70 0.57 5.75 7.01
C MET A 70 1.38 4.71 7.78
N LEU A 71 1.65 3.57 7.14
CA LEU A 71 2.45 2.48 7.71
C LEU A 71 3.92 2.89 7.82
N GLU A 72 4.47 3.52 6.78
CA GLU A 72 5.84 4.03 6.76
C GLU A 72 6.06 5.07 7.87
N ARG A 73 5.16 6.04 8.03
CA ARG A 73 5.23 7.04 9.11
C ARG A 73 5.16 6.41 10.50
N LEU A 74 4.37 5.35 10.70
CA LEU A 74 4.34 4.63 11.97
C LEU A 74 5.66 3.88 12.21
N ASN A 75 6.17 3.19 11.19
CA ASN A 75 7.44 2.46 11.28
C ASN A 75 8.64 3.38 11.51
N GLU A 76 8.68 4.54 10.87
CA GLU A 76 9.70 5.57 11.09
C GLU A 76 9.66 6.07 12.53
N GLU A 77 8.47 6.32 13.08
CA GLU A 77 8.32 6.76 14.47
C GLU A 77 8.78 5.68 15.46
N ILE A 78 8.42 4.42 15.22
CA ILE A 78 8.91 3.29 16.02
C ILE A 78 10.44 3.26 15.97
N ARG A 79 11.05 3.29 14.77
CA ARG A 79 12.52 3.29 14.61
C ARG A 79 13.17 4.45 15.33
N ARG A 80 12.62 5.67 15.19
CA ARG A 80 13.13 6.89 15.83
C ARG A 80 13.15 6.76 17.35
N ARG A 81 12.06 6.28 17.95
CA ARG A 81 11.92 6.13 19.41
C ARG A 81 12.78 4.99 19.96
N THR A 82 12.87 3.88 19.25
CA THR A 82 13.77 2.77 19.65
C THR A 82 15.24 3.17 19.51
N TYR A 83 15.59 3.96 18.50
CA TYR A 83 16.96 4.43 18.28
C TYR A 83 17.44 5.36 19.40
N ALA A 84 16.56 6.18 19.97
CA ALA A 84 16.88 7.04 21.11
C ALA A 84 17.30 6.23 22.36
N VAL A 85 16.68 5.06 22.58
CA VAL A 85 17.00 4.18 23.72
C VAL A 85 18.30 3.40 23.51
N ARG A 86 18.65 3.08 22.25
CA ARG A 86 19.82 2.29 21.80
C ARG A 86 19.87 0.84 22.29
N ILE A 87 19.80 0.60 23.59
CA ILE A 87 19.91 -0.73 24.21
C ILE A 87 18.75 -0.92 25.20
N PHE A 88 18.02 -2.00 25.04
CA PHE A 88 16.95 -2.38 25.96
C PHE A 88 17.45 -3.47 26.94
N PRO A 89 17.03 -3.43 28.21
CA PRO A 89 17.44 -4.43 29.20
C PRO A 89 16.82 -5.81 28.95
N ASN A 90 15.68 -5.88 28.24
CA ASN A 90 15.02 -7.11 27.80
C ASN A 90 13.99 -6.80 26.69
N ALA A 91 13.46 -7.85 26.06
CA ALA A 91 12.45 -7.73 25.01
C ALA A 91 11.14 -7.06 25.49
N GLU A 92 10.71 -7.34 26.72
CA GLU A 92 9.48 -6.77 27.30
C GLU A 92 9.56 -5.25 27.47
N SER A 93 10.74 -4.70 27.75
CA SER A 93 10.94 -3.25 27.83
C SER A 93 10.81 -2.59 26.45
N CYS A 94 11.30 -3.23 25.39
CA CYS A 94 11.11 -2.75 24.02
C CYS A 94 9.64 -2.84 23.62
N LEU A 95 8.98 -3.97 23.91
CA LEU A 95 7.57 -4.18 23.63
C LEU A 95 6.69 -3.15 24.33
N ARG A 96 7.00 -2.78 25.59
CA ARG A 96 6.28 -1.73 26.32
C ARG A 96 6.37 -0.37 25.62
N LEU A 97 7.54 0.03 25.13
CA LEU A 97 7.71 1.28 24.39
C LEU A 97 6.89 1.27 23.09
N VAL A 98 7.02 0.19 22.29
CA VAL A 98 6.29 0.09 21.02
C VAL A 98 4.79 0.11 21.25
N ARG A 99 4.29 -0.63 22.27
CA ARG A 99 2.86 -0.61 22.64
C ARG A 99 2.38 0.78 23.02
N ALA A 100 3.12 1.49 23.86
CA ALA A 100 2.77 2.86 24.25
C ALA A 100 2.64 3.78 23.01
N LEU A 101 3.59 3.70 22.07
CA LEU A 101 3.54 4.47 20.82
C LEU A 101 2.33 4.10 19.94
N THR A 102 2.00 2.80 19.86
CA THR A 102 0.84 2.37 19.07
C THR A 102 -0.49 2.81 19.69
N VAL A 103 -0.57 2.87 21.03
CA VAL A 103 -1.75 3.37 21.74
C VAL A 103 -1.91 4.87 21.49
N GLU A 104 -0.84 5.66 21.68
CA GLU A 104 -0.84 7.10 21.39
C GLU A 104 -1.27 7.38 19.94
N ARG A 105 -0.76 6.59 18.98
CA ARG A 105 -1.17 6.73 17.58
C ARG A 105 -2.63 6.34 17.34
N HIS A 106 -3.11 5.30 18.00
CA HIS A 106 -4.49 4.86 17.89
C HIS A 106 -5.46 5.94 18.39
N GLU A 107 -5.18 6.54 19.56
CA GLU A 107 -5.96 7.64 20.12
C GLU A 107 -6.00 8.84 19.15
N ALA A 108 -4.85 9.25 18.62
CA ALA A 108 -4.78 10.33 17.62
C ALA A 108 -5.63 10.03 16.37
N TRP A 109 -5.70 8.77 15.92
CA TRP A 109 -6.52 8.37 14.78
C TRP A 109 -8.02 8.36 15.06
N LEU A 110 -8.43 8.20 16.33
CA LEU A 110 -9.83 8.32 16.72
C LEU A 110 -10.30 9.78 16.69
N GLU A 111 -9.40 10.72 16.96
CA GLU A 111 -9.68 12.16 17.00
C GLU A 111 -9.57 12.85 15.63
N ASP A 112 -8.77 12.30 14.71
CA ASP A 112 -8.58 12.85 13.37
C ASP A 112 -9.78 12.59 12.43
N HIS A 113 -9.73 13.17 11.24
CA HIS A 113 -10.74 13.04 10.20
C HIS A 113 -10.89 11.58 9.76
N ARG A 114 -12.13 11.21 9.42
CA ARG A 114 -12.48 9.85 8.99
C ARG A 114 -11.61 9.42 7.80
N TYR A 115 -10.70 8.49 8.03
CA TYR A 115 -9.75 7.98 7.03
C TYR A 115 -10.44 7.20 5.89
N LEU A 116 -11.44 6.37 6.22
CA LEU A 116 -12.25 5.64 5.24
C LEU A 116 -13.74 5.71 5.60
N ASN A 117 -14.59 6.00 4.63
CA ASN A 117 -16.03 5.99 4.83
C ASN A 117 -16.63 4.62 4.47
N MET A 118 -16.84 3.78 5.49
CA MET A 118 -17.35 2.42 5.33
C MET A 118 -18.75 2.34 4.72
N ASP A 119 -19.55 3.40 4.77
CA ASP A 119 -20.87 3.40 4.14
C ASP A 119 -20.76 3.35 2.61
N LEU A 120 -19.76 4.02 2.03
CA LEU A 120 -19.47 3.92 0.59
C LEU A 120 -19.08 2.50 0.19
N LEU A 121 -18.36 1.78 1.07
CA LEU A 121 -18.00 0.38 0.81
C LEU A 121 -19.24 -0.52 0.86
N LYS A 122 -20.16 -0.31 1.81
CA LYS A 122 -21.42 -1.06 1.89
C LYS A 122 -22.25 -0.87 0.62
N GLU A 123 -22.43 0.38 0.16
CA GLU A 123 -23.18 0.67 -1.05
C GLU A 123 -22.52 0.06 -2.30
N HIS A 124 -21.20 0.19 -2.43
CA HIS A 124 -20.46 -0.42 -3.54
C HIS A 124 -20.61 -1.95 -3.59
N LYS A 125 -20.61 -2.62 -2.42
CA LYS A 125 -20.86 -4.07 -2.35
C LYS A 125 -22.27 -4.43 -2.79
N LYS A 126 -23.29 -3.66 -2.38
CA LYS A 126 -24.68 -3.85 -2.81
C LYS A 126 -24.81 -3.70 -4.34
N GLU A 127 -24.22 -2.66 -4.91
CA GLU A 127 -24.22 -2.43 -6.36
C GLU A 127 -23.53 -3.56 -7.12
N THR A 128 -22.39 -4.02 -6.62
CA THR A 128 -21.65 -5.13 -7.23
C THR A 128 -22.48 -6.42 -7.23
N LEU A 129 -23.16 -6.72 -6.12
CA LEU A 129 -24.07 -7.87 -6.03
C LEU A 129 -25.25 -7.76 -6.99
N ARG A 130 -25.86 -6.57 -7.13
CA ARG A 130 -26.96 -6.32 -8.07
C ARG A 130 -26.55 -6.48 -9.53
N ARG A 131 -25.30 -6.18 -9.88
CA ARG A 131 -24.78 -6.35 -11.25
C ARG A 131 -24.39 -7.79 -11.57
N ALA A 132 -24.17 -8.62 -10.54
CA ALA A 132 -23.78 -10.02 -10.69
C ALA A 132 -24.99 -10.98 -10.69
N ALA A 133 -26.15 -10.53 -10.21
CA ALA A 133 -27.43 -11.23 -10.29
C ALA A 133 -28.11 -10.94 -11.63
#